data_AF-A0ABD1Y5M1-F1
#
_entry.id   AF-A0ABD1Y5M1-F1
#
_cell.length_a   1.000
_cell.length_b   1.000
_cell.length_c   1.000
_cell.angle_alpha   90.00
_cell.angle_beta   90.00
_cell.angle_gamma   90.00
#
_symmetry.space_group_name_H-M   'P 1'
#
loop_
_entity.id
_entity.type
_entity.pdbx_description
1 polymer ?
#
loop_
_entity_poly.entity_id
_entity_poly.type
_entity_poly.pdbx_seq_one_letter_code
_entity_poly.pdbx_strand_id
1 'polypeptide(L)'
;MPFVMRTEVDPTELHVQRAMPVMADRISVMHQDLISKISGGTRQLDKHREETSKLRKHLDDIFSGIAEMRLNARFDMERPRTDEIPISVPQTHFSVATESSGTDIELNIPKSYKLSRGVVTVIDLWREWTEGLAGRLPVQLLEKKWGTTWCDGNERRFFNSRKVILDVVEQRASQMEGGTSENNFKLAAEWSLKLH
;
A
#
# COMPACT_ATOMS: atom_id res chain seq x y z
N MET A 1 61.14 -44.65 33.86
CA MET A 1 61.07 -44.24 32.44
C MET A 1 59.80 -43.43 32.27
N PRO A 2 59.84 -42.10 32.08
CA PRO A 2 58.62 -41.30 31.94
C PRO A 2 58.12 -41.35 30.49
N PHE A 3 56.81 -41.47 30.33
CA PHE A 3 56.10 -41.49 29.06
C PHE A 3 55.94 -40.05 28.56
N VAL A 4 56.68 -39.66 27.52
CA VAL A 4 56.55 -38.36 26.87
C VAL A 4 55.34 -38.43 25.94
N MET A 5 54.20 -37.88 26.35
CA MET A 5 53.09 -37.60 25.43
C MET A 5 53.54 -36.51 24.46
N ARG A 6 53.84 -36.89 23.22
CA ARG A 6 53.95 -35.94 22.12
C ARG A 6 52.53 -35.56 21.71
N THR A 7 52.10 -34.37 22.09
CA THR A 7 50.95 -33.72 21.46
C THR A 7 51.40 -33.28 20.06
N GLU A 8 51.23 -34.16 19.07
CA GLU A 8 51.28 -33.75 17.67
C GLU A 8 50.08 -32.84 17.43
N VAL A 9 50.30 -31.53 17.55
CA VAL A 9 49.32 -30.52 17.18
C VAL A 9 49.20 -30.56 15.66
N ASP A 10 48.01 -30.91 15.17
CA ASP A 10 47.69 -30.99 13.75
C ASP A 10 47.96 -29.61 13.11
N PRO A 11 48.73 -29.53 12.00
CA PRO A 11 48.98 -28.27 11.30
C PRO A 11 47.68 -27.54 10.91
N THR A 12 46.58 -28.26 10.70
CA THR A 12 45.26 -27.68 10.42
C THR A 12 44.69 -26.94 11.64
N GLU A 13 44.85 -27.51 12.83
CA GLU A 13 44.39 -26.94 14.09
C GLU A 13 45.13 -25.63 14.41
N LEU A 14 46.44 -25.58 14.12
CA LEU A 14 47.27 -24.38 14.31
C LEU A 14 46.84 -23.23 13.37
N HIS A 15 46.43 -23.56 12.14
CA HIS A 15 45.85 -22.57 11.22
C HIS A 15 44.50 -22.06 11.70
N VAL A 16 43.61 -22.94 12.19
CA VAL A 16 42.31 -22.56 12.75
C VAL A 16 42.48 -21.68 13.98
N GLN A 17 43.39 -22.04 14.89
CA GLN A 17 43.68 -21.26 16.10
C GLN A 17 44.21 -19.86 15.77
N ARG A 18 45.02 -19.73 14.71
CA ARG A 18 45.50 -18.44 14.21
C ARG A 18 44.40 -17.62 13.53
N ALA A 19 43.47 -18.27 12.82
CA ALA A 19 42.39 -17.59 12.11
C ALA A 19 41.21 -17.20 13.01
N MET A 20 40.99 -17.92 14.12
CA MET A 20 39.88 -17.69 15.06
C MET A 20 39.74 -16.23 15.56
N PRO A 21 40.80 -15.55 16.04
CA PRO A 21 40.67 -14.16 16.50
C PRO A 21 40.28 -13.20 15.37
N VAL A 22 40.80 -13.40 14.15
CA VAL A 22 40.46 -12.57 12.99
C VAL A 22 39.01 -12.75 12.58
N MET A 23 38.52 -13.99 12.60
CA MET A 23 37.11 -14.28 12.32
C MET A 23 36.19 -13.71 13.41
N ALA A 24 36.57 -13.83 14.68
CA ALA A 24 35.80 -13.29 15.80
C ALA A 24 35.69 -11.76 15.75
N ASP A 25 36.78 -11.08 15.41
CA ASP A 25 36.77 -9.63 15.20
C ASP A 25 35.89 -9.25 14.01
N ARG A 26 36.01 -9.97 12.89
CA ARG A 26 35.15 -9.75 11.71
C ARG A 26 33.66 -9.94 12.01
N ILE A 27 33.31 -10.98 12.77
CA ILE A 27 31.93 -11.23 13.22
C ILE A 27 31.46 -10.08 14.10
N SER A 28 32.29 -9.60 15.02
CA SER A 28 31.95 -8.49 15.92
C SER A 28 31.69 -7.20 15.15
N VAL A 29 32.55 -6.87 14.18
CA VAL A 29 32.37 -5.71 13.30
C VAL A 29 31.10 -5.83 12.48
N MET A 30 30.84 -6.99 11.88
CA MET A 30 29.60 -7.23 11.13
C MET A 30 28.36 -7.13 12.03
N HIS A 31 28.42 -7.66 13.24
CA HIS A 31 27.33 -7.59 14.20
C HIS A 31 27.03 -6.14 14.60
N GLN A 32 28.07 -5.34 14.85
CA GLN A 32 27.92 -3.91 15.13
C GLN A 32 27.35 -3.13 13.95
N ASP A 33 27.81 -3.40 12.72
CA ASP A 33 27.26 -2.79 11.51
C ASP A 33 25.77 -3.12 11.35
N LEU A 34 25.39 -4.39 11.53
CA LEU A 34 23.99 -4.82 11.47
C LEU A 34 23.14 -4.14 12.54
N ILE A 35 23.60 -4.07 13.79
CA ILE A 35 22.90 -3.34 14.86
C ILE A 35 22.73 -1.87 14.51
N SER A 36 23.77 -1.24 13.95
CA SER A 36 23.71 0.17 13.56
C SER A 36 22.68 0.43 12.47
N LYS A 37 22.60 -0.45 11.46
CA LYS A 37 21.63 -0.38 10.37
C LYS A 37 20.21 -0.62 10.85
N ILE A 38 20.00 -1.64 11.70
CA ILE A 38 18.70 -1.92 12.30
C ILE A 38 18.25 -0.70 13.14
N SER A 39 19.13 -0.16 13.98
CA SER A 39 18.84 1.00 14.82
C SER A 39 18.59 2.27 14.01
N GLY A 40 19.26 2.43 12.87
CA GLY A 40 18.98 3.51 11.93
C GLY A 40 17.60 3.38 11.28
N GLY A 41 17.25 2.16 10.86
CA GLY A 41 15.95 1.85 10.27
C GLY A 41 14.78 2.06 11.23
N THR A 42 14.90 1.65 12.50
CA THR A 42 13.86 1.87 13.51
C THR A 42 13.59 3.36 13.74
N ARG A 43 14.65 4.18 13.85
CA ARG A 43 14.51 5.64 13.98
C ARG A 43 13.82 6.29 12.78
N GLN A 44 14.09 5.82 11.57
CA GLN A 44 13.41 6.32 10.36
C GLN A 44 11.93 5.95 10.37
N LEU A 45 11.59 4.73 10.77
CA LEU A 45 10.21 4.29 10.93
C LEU A 45 9.46 5.12 11.98
N ASP A 46 10.09 5.40 13.12
CA ASP A 46 9.52 6.26 14.17
C ASP A 46 9.25 7.67 13.66
N LYS A 47 10.17 8.23 12.87
CA LYS A 47 9.98 9.55 12.25
C LYS A 47 8.79 9.55 11.29
N HIS A 48 8.68 8.57 10.41
CA HIS A 48 7.56 8.46 9.47
C HIS A 48 6.23 8.21 10.19
N ARG A 49 6.25 7.44 11.30
CA ARG A 49 5.09 7.23 12.16
C ARG A 49 4.61 8.53 12.81
N GLU A 50 5.52 9.39 13.23
CA GLU A 50 5.18 10.71 13.76
C GLU A 50 4.60 11.63 12.68
N GLU A 51 5.20 11.65 11.48
CA GLU A 51 4.68 12.43 10.34
C GLU A 51 3.26 11.99 9.92
N THR A 52 3.03 10.68 9.82
CA THR A 52 1.69 10.13 9.53
C THR A 52 0.69 10.42 10.64
N SER A 53 1.11 10.42 11.90
CA SER A 53 0.25 10.79 13.04
C SER A 53 -0.14 12.27 13.01
N LYS A 54 0.79 13.16 12.67
CA LYS A 54 0.51 14.60 12.48
C LYS A 54 -0.45 14.84 11.32
N LEU A 55 -0.21 14.19 10.18
CA LEU A 55 -1.10 14.29 9.03
C LEU A 55 -2.51 13.83 9.37
N ARG A 56 -2.64 12.70 10.08
CA ARG A 56 -3.94 12.20 10.52
C ARG A 56 -4.67 13.19 11.41
N LYS A 57 -3.99 13.76 12.40
CA LYS A 57 -4.57 14.82 13.25
C LYS A 57 -5.04 16.01 12.42
N HIS A 58 -4.24 16.45 11.45
CA HIS A 58 -4.62 17.56 10.58
C HIS A 58 -5.86 17.24 9.72
N LEU A 59 -5.98 16.01 9.21
CA LEU A 59 -7.18 15.56 8.51
C LEU A 59 -8.39 15.49 9.45
N ASP A 60 -8.21 14.97 10.66
CA ASP A 60 -9.27 14.91 11.67
C ASP A 60 -9.75 16.34 12.03
N ASP A 61 -8.84 17.31 12.14
CA ASP A 61 -9.17 18.73 12.39
C ASP A 61 -9.96 19.34 11.22
N ILE A 62 -9.63 18.99 9.98
CA ILE A 62 -10.37 19.43 8.77
C ILE A 62 -11.78 18.83 8.77
N PHE A 63 -11.91 17.51 8.95
CA PHE A 63 -13.21 16.84 8.90
C PHE A 63 -14.09 17.18 10.10
N SER A 64 -13.49 17.53 11.25
CA SER A 64 -14.23 18.02 12.43
C SER A 64 -14.67 19.48 12.30
N GLY A 65 -14.29 20.18 11.23
CA GLY A 65 -14.62 21.59 11.00
C GLY A 65 -13.82 22.56 11.88
N ILE A 66 -12.73 22.11 12.49
CA ILE A 66 -11.87 22.91 13.37
C ILE A 66 -10.81 23.66 12.54
N ALA A 67 -10.39 23.10 11.41
CA ALA A 67 -9.42 23.73 10.52
C ALA A 67 -10.09 24.55 9.42
N GLU A 68 -9.72 25.84 9.30
CA GLU A 68 -10.13 26.71 8.21
C GLU A 68 -9.32 26.38 6.94
N MET A 69 -10.01 25.98 5.87
CA MET A 69 -9.38 25.71 4.57
C MET A 69 -9.47 26.93 3.65
N ARG A 70 -8.31 27.49 3.26
CA ARG A 70 -8.25 28.52 2.21
C ARG A 70 -8.12 27.87 0.84
N LEU A 71 -9.19 27.88 0.06
CA LEU A 71 -9.15 27.51 -1.36
C LEU A 71 -8.53 28.64 -2.17
N ASN A 72 -7.32 28.41 -2.69
CA ASN A 72 -6.72 29.33 -3.66
C ASN A 72 -7.13 28.91 -5.08
N ALA A 73 -8.39 29.17 -5.42
CA ALA A 73 -8.91 28.88 -6.75
C ALA A 73 -8.60 30.06 -7.69
N ARG A 74 -7.60 29.86 -8.55
CA ARG A 74 -7.34 30.77 -9.68
C ARG A 74 -8.29 30.40 -10.81
N PHE A 75 -9.42 31.08 -10.87
CA PHE A 75 -10.34 30.96 -12.00
C PHE A 75 -9.86 31.88 -13.12
N ASP A 76 -8.97 31.38 -14.00
CA ASP A 76 -8.77 31.98 -15.31
C ASP A 76 -9.98 31.60 -16.18
N MET A 77 -11.08 32.30 -15.94
CA MET A 77 -12.27 32.25 -16.77
C MET A 77 -12.07 33.27 -17.89
N GLU A 78 -11.76 32.80 -19.10
CA GLU A 78 -11.81 33.66 -20.28
C GLU A 78 -13.23 34.23 -20.41
N ARG A 79 -13.37 35.53 -20.12
CA ARG A 79 -14.60 36.31 -20.27
C ARG A 79 -15.06 36.30 -21.73
N PRO A 80 -16.31 35.90 -22.04
CA PRO A 80 -17.02 36.49 -23.16
C PRO A 80 -17.29 37.95 -22.82
N ARG A 81 -16.81 38.87 -23.66
CA ARG A 81 -17.16 40.28 -23.57
C ARG A 81 -18.63 40.45 -23.96
N THR A 82 -19.45 40.86 -23.00
CA THR A 82 -20.61 41.72 -23.25
C THR A 82 -20.73 42.65 -22.06
N ASP A 83 -20.73 43.95 -22.37
CA ASP A 83 -20.95 45.06 -21.46
C ASP A 83 -22.23 44.86 -20.63
N GLU A 84 -22.21 45.23 -19.34
CA GLU A 84 -23.22 46.05 -18.66
C GLU A 84 -23.06 46.03 -17.11
N ILE A 85 -22.62 47.20 -16.59
CA ILE A 85 -23.02 47.96 -15.38
C ILE A 85 -23.19 47.24 -14.00
N PRO A 86 -22.56 47.73 -12.91
CA PRO A 86 -22.64 47.16 -11.57
C PRO A 86 -23.86 47.68 -10.77
N ILE A 87 -24.64 46.79 -10.18
CA ILE A 87 -25.65 47.15 -9.17
C ILE A 87 -25.46 46.27 -7.93
N SER A 88 -25.03 46.92 -6.84
CA SER A 88 -25.05 46.40 -5.47
C SER A 88 -26.48 46.18 -4.99
N VAL A 89 -26.79 44.96 -4.55
CA VAL A 89 -27.93 44.69 -3.66
C VAL A 89 -27.50 43.67 -2.59
N PRO A 90 -27.67 43.96 -1.28
CA PRO A 90 -27.53 42.95 -0.24
C PRO A 90 -28.90 42.30 -0.01
N GLN A 91 -29.07 41.02 -0.35
CA GLN A 91 -30.28 40.27 0.02
C GLN A 91 -29.95 38.90 0.61
N THR A 92 -30.04 38.90 1.94
CA THR A 92 -30.28 37.78 2.85
C THR A 92 -31.37 36.86 2.29
N HIS A 93 -31.05 35.59 2.06
CA HIS A 93 -32.05 34.53 1.94
C HIS A 93 -31.72 33.41 2.93
N PHE A 94 -32.65 33.25 3.86
CA PHE A 94 -32.75 32.15 4.81
C PHE A 94 -33.52 31.02 4.12
N SER A 95 -33.00 29.79 4.10
CA SER A 95 -33.76 28.56 3.76
C SER A 95 -32.94 27.36 4.22
N VAL A 96 -33.28 26.77 5.38
CA VAL A 96 -34.14 25.57 5.55
C VAL A 96 -33.39 24.27 5.23
N ALA A 97 -33.27 23.43 6.25
CA ALA A 97 -32.67 22.12 6.22
C ALA A 97 -33.43 21.15 5.31
N THR A 98 -32.68 20.34 4.56
CA THR A 98 -33.15 19.07 4.01
C THR A 98 -32.02 18.05 4.17
N GLU A 99 -32.23 17.12 5.10
CA GLU A 99 -31.55 15.84 5.15
C GLU A 99 -31.88 15.04 3.89
N SER A 100 -30.88 14.56 3.12
CA SER A 100 -30.76 13.15 2.72
C SER A 100 -29.54 12.93 1.83
N SER A 101 -28.87 11.81 2.10
CA SER A 101 -28.20 10.93 1.14
C SER A 101 -26.91 11.39 0.46
N GLY A 102 -25.80 10.84 0.98
CA GLY A 102 -24.76 10.21 0.18
C GLY A 102 -23.98 11.14 -0.74
N THR A 103 -23.01 11.88 -0.20
CA THR A 103 -21.94 12.45 -1.00
C THR A 103 -20.94 11.35 -1.35
N ASP A 104 -21.27 10.59 -2.40
CA ASP A 104 -20.29 9.90 -3.23
C ASP A 104 -19.19 10.92 -3.58
N ILE A 105 -17.98 10.70 -3.08
CA ILE A 105 -16.80 11.31 -3.69
C ILE A 105 -16.80 10.76 -5.12
N GLU A 106 -17.20 11.57 -6.09
CA GLU A 106 -17.17 11.18 -7.50
C GLU A 106 -15.70 11.09 -7.94
N LEU A 107 -15.07 9.99 -7.58
CA LEU A 107 -13.77 9.61 -8.09
C LEU A 107 -13.93 9.58 -9.62
N ASN A 108 -13.12 10.40 -10.30
CA ASN A 108 -13.01 10.42 -11.76
C ASN A 108 -12.38 9.09 -12.22
N ILE A 109 -13.19 8.02 -12.16
CA ILE A 109 -12.79 6.65 -12.45
C ILE A 109 -12.73 6.53 -13.97
N PRO A 110 -11.53 6.35 -14.54
CA PRO A 110 -11.35 6.32 -15.98
C PRO A 110 -12.15 5.17 -16.60
N LYS A 111 -12.72 5.44 -17.77
CA LYS A 111 -13.49 4.45 -18.56
C LYS A 111 -12.60 3.35 -19.15
N SER A 112 -11.28 3.55 -19.24
CA SER A 112 -10.34 2.54 -19.68
C SER A 112 -9.25 2.31 -18.62
N TYR A 113 -9.02 1.05 -18.28
CA TYR A 113 -8.04 0.65 -17.27
C TYR A 113 -7.21 -0.54 -17.76
N LYS A 114 -5.88 -0.42 -17.65
CA LYS A 114 -4.96 -1.51 -17.99
C LYS A 114 -4.59 -2.28 -16.73
N LEU A 115 -4.93 -3.56 -16.71
CA LEU A 115 -4.49 -4.49 -15.66
C LEU A 115 -2.97 -4.66 -15.67
N SER A 116 -2.37 -4.74 -14.48
CA SER A 116 -0.93 -4.85 -14.29
C SER A 116 -0.44 -6.22 -14.75
N ARG A 117 0.48 -6.26 -15.72
CA ARG A 117 1.05 -7.51 -16.26
C ARG A 117 2.08 -8.17 -15.35
N GLY A 118 2.64 -7.41 -14.40
CA GLY A 118 3.62 -7.90 -13.43
C GLY A 118 3.02 -8.61 -12.21
N VAL A 119 1.69 -8.76 -12.15
CA VAL A 119 1.03 -9.53 -11.08
C VAL A 119 1.13 -11.00 -11.43
N VAL A 120 2.03 -11.69 -10.73
CA VAL A 120 2.29 -13.12 -10.86
C VAL A 120 1.74 -13.89 -9.65
N THR A 121 1.57 -13.23 -8.51
CA THR A 121 1.10 -13.84 -7.27
C THR A 121 -0.40 -13.57 -7.03
N VAL A 122 -1.05 -14.49 -6.31
CA VAL A 122 -2.45 -14.32 -5.90
C VAL A 122 -2.60 -13.17 -4.89
N ILE A 123 -1.56 -12.89 -4.08
CA ILE A 123 -1.54 -11.73 -3.17
C ILE A 123 -1.57 -10.42 -3.95
N ASP A 124 -0.70 -10.28 -4.95
CA ASP A 124 -0.64 -9.06 -5.77
C ASP A 124 -1.92 -8.87 -6.56
N LEU A 125 -2.56 -9.97 -6.96
CA LEU A 125 -3.87 -9.95 -7.60
C LEU A 125 -4.96 -9.46 -6.65
N TRP A 126 -4.99 -9.99 -5.42
CA TRP A 126 -5.95 -9.57 -4.40
C TRP A 126 -5.76 -8.09 -4.01
N ARG A 127 -4.50 -7.63 -3.95
CA ARG A 127 -4.18 -6.21 -3.71
C ARG A 127 -4.63 -5.32 -4.87
N GLU A 128 -4.37 -5.70 -6.12
CA GLU A 128 -4.86 -4.97 -7.29
C GLU A 128 -6.40 -4.92 -7.34
N TRP A 129 -7.06 -5.95 -6.84
CA TRP A 129 -8.53 -6.02 -6.72
C TRP A 129 -9.09 -5.01 -5.71
N THR A 130 -8.53 -5.00 -4.50
CA THR A 130 -9.11 -4.32 -3.32
C THR A 130 -8.54 -2.94 -3.05
N GLU A 131 -7.22 -2.78 -3.17
CA GLU A 131 -6.49 -1.55 -2.84
C GLU A 131 -6.04 -0.81 -4.12
N GLY A 132 -5.86 -1.55 -5.22
CA GLY A 132 -5.21 -1.06 -6.42
C GLY A 132 -3.69 -1.24 -6.37
N LEU A 133 -3.04 -1.10 -7.52
CA LEU A 133 -1.59 -1.36 -7.64
C LEU A 133 -0.89 -0.20 -8.33
N ALA A 134 0.30 0.18 -7.84
CA ALA A 134 1.14 1.24 -8.42
C ALA A 134 0.40 2.61 -8.57
N GLY A 135 -0.38 2.99 -7.56
CA GLY A 135 -1.15 4.24 -7.56
C GLY A 135 -2.37 4.23 -8.48
N ARG A 136 -2.77 3.07 -8.98
CA ARG A 136 -3.99 2.88 -9.77
C ARG A 136 -5.16 2.51 -8.89
N LEU A 137 -6.38 2.80 -9.36
CA LEU A 137 -7.61 2.50 -8.63
C LEU A 137 -7.83 0.99 -8.47
N PRO A 138 -8.51 0.56 -7.40
CA PRO A 138 -8.87 -0.84 -7.20
C PRO A 138 -9.81 -1.34 -8.28
N VAL A 139 -9.52 -2.52 -8.82
CA VAL A 139 -10.28 -3.11 -9.94
C VAL A 139 -11.72 -3.41 -9.54
N GLN A 140 -11.98 -3.75 -8.28
CA GLN A 140 -13.34 -3.96 -7.77
C GLN A 140 -14.22 -2.71 -7.93
N LEU A 141 -13.64 -1.52 -7.81
CA LEU A 141 -14.36 -0.26 -7.92
C LEU A 141 -14.67 0.08 -9.39
N LEU A 142 -13.76 -0.27 -10.31
CA LEU A 142 -14.00 -0.21 -11.76
C LEU A 142 -15.13 -1.17 -12.19
N GLU A 143 -15.13 -2.40 -11.68
CA GLU A 143 -16.22 -3.36 -11.94
C GLU A 143 -17.56 -2.84 -11.40
N LYS A 144 -17.58 -2.29 -10.18
CA LYS A 144 -18.81 -1.73 -9.60
C LYS A 144 -19.38 -0.56 -10.41
N LYS A 145 -18.53 0.33 -10.94
CA LYS A 145 -18.98 1.52 -11.67
C LYS A 145 -19.28 1.27 -13.15
N TRP A 146 -18.45 0.48 -13.83
CA TRP A 146 -18.51 0.31 -15.29
C TRP A 146 -18.81 -1.14 -15.72
N GLY A 147 -18.95 -2.09 -14.78
CA GLY A 147 -19.18 -3.49 -15.09
C GLY A 147 -18.00 -4.09 -15.87
N THR A 148 -18.29 -4.61 -17.06
CA THR A 148 -17.27 -5.13 -18.01
C THR A 148 -16.93 -4.15 -19.13
N THR A 149 -17.55 -2.97 -19.16
CA THR A 149 -17.34 -1.99 -20.23
C THR A 149 -15.99 -1.28 -20.16
N TRP A 150 -15.32 -1.30 -19.00
CA TRP A 150 -13.97 -0.76 -18.84
C TRP A 150 -12.86 -1.67 -19.40
N CYS A 151 -13.18 -2.95 -19.65
CA CYS A 151 -12.26 -3.96 -20.17
C CYS A 151 -12.35 -4.04 -21.70
N ASP A 152 -11.37 -3.44 -22.38
CA ASP A 152 -11.14 -3.68 -23.81
C ASP A 152 -10.73 -5.14 -24.08
N GLY A 153 -10.78 -5.58 -25.34
CA GLY A 153 -10.76 -7.01 -25.71
C GLY A 153 -9.60 -7.84 -25.14
N ASN A 154 -8.37 -7.31 -25.12
CA ASN A 154 -7.21 -8.01 -24.58
C ASN A 154 -7.24 -8.08 -23.04
N GLU A 155 -7.73 -7.05 -22.38
CA GLU A 155 -7.91 -6.95 -20.94
C GLU A 155 -9.02 -7.89 -20.46
N ARG A 156 -10.07 -8.10 -21.26
CA ARG A 156 -11.19 -8.99 -20.96
C ARG A 156 -10.75 -10.42 -20.62
N ARG A 157 -9.86 -11.01 -21.42
CA ARG A 157 -9.37 -12.38 -21.20
C ARG A 157 -8.62 -12.49 -19.87
N PHE A 158 -7.79 -11.49 -19.60
CA PHE A 158 -6.96 -11.44 -18.41
C PHE A 158 -7.79 -11.20 -17.16
N PHE A 159 -8.80 -10.33 -17.25
CA PHE A 159 -9.78 -10.09 -16.21
C PHE A 159 -10.57 -11.37 -15.89
N ASN A 160 -11.12 -12.05 -16.89
CA ASN A 160 -11.90 -13.28 -16.65
C ASN A 160 -11.06 -14.36 -15.97
N SER A 161 -9.83 -14.58 -16.42
CA SER A 161 -8.93 -15.56 -15.79
C SER A 161 -8.62 -15.21 -14.33
N ARG A 162 -8.48 -13.92 -14.01
CA ARG A 162 -8.22 -13.43 -12.67
C ARG A 162 -9.45 -13.47 -11.77
N LYS A 163 -10.62 -13.18 -12.33
CA LYS A 163 -11.90 -13.23 -11.62
C LYS A 163 -12.18 -14.63 -11.08
N VAL A 164 -11.90 -15.67 -11.88
CA VAL A 164 -11.99 -17.07 -11.41
C VAL A 164 -11.12 -17.32 -10.18
N ILE A 165 -9.90 -16.79 -10.13
CA ILE A 165 -9.02 -16.94 -8.98
C ILE A 165 -9.59 -16.20 -7.76
N LEU A 166 -10.05 -14.96 -7.96
CA LEU A 166 -10.64 -14.13 -6.90
C LEU A 166 -11.90 -14.78 -6.32
N ASP A 167 -12.79 -15.30 -7.16
CA ASP A 167 -14.02 -15.96 -6.74
C ASP A 167 -13.72 -17.20 -5.88
N VAL A 168 -12.67 -17.98 -6.23
CA VAL A 168 -12.29 -19.14 -5.43
C VAL A 168 -11.66 -18.74 -4.09
N VAL A 169 -10.89 -17.64 -4.04
CA VAL A 169 -10.37 -17.08 -2.79
C VAL A 169 -11.53 -16.63 -1.89
N GLU A 170 -12.50 -15.89 -2.42
CA GLU A 170 -13.69 -15.44 -1.69
C GLU A 170 -14.53 -16.62 -1.20
N GLN A 171 -14.74 -17.64 -2.03
CA GLN A 171 -15.51 -18.82 -1.66
C GLN A 171 -14.86 -19.56 -0.48
N ARG A 172 -13.53 -19.72 -0.50
CA ARG A 172 -12.80 -20.41 0.58
C ARG A 172 -12.74 -19.57 1.85
N ALA A 173 -12.57 -18.26 1.74
CA ALA A 173 -12.59 -17.38 2.90
C ALA A 173 -13.97 -17.35 3.56
N SER A 174 -15.05 -17.46 2.77
CA SER A 174 -16.42 -17.55 3.30
C SER A 174 -16.68 -18.87 4.04
N GLN A 175 -15.92 -19.94 3.73
CA GLN A 175 -15.99 -21.22 4.42
C GLN A 175 -15.17 -21.25 5.72
N MET A 176 -14.19 -20.36 5.88
CA MET A 176 -13.47 -20.18 7.15
C MET A 176 -14.22 -19.15 8.00
N GLU A 177 -14.51 -19.47 9.26
CA GLU A 177 -15.31 -18.60 10.15
C GLU A 177 -14.81 -17.15 10.16
N GLY A 178 -15.67 -16.24 9.70
CA GLY A 178 -15.39 -14.81 9.56
C GLY A 178 -14.75 -14.46 8.22
N GLY A 179 -15.56 -14.26 7.16
CA GLY A 179 -15.16 -13.75 5.84
C GLY A 179 -14.59 -12.33 5.89
N THR A 180 -13.44 -12.18 6.55
CA THR A 180 -12.69 -10.95 6.76
C THR A 180 -11.65 -10.80 5.66
N SER A 181 -11.26 -9.55 5.36
CA SER A 181 -10.19 -9.25 4.40
C SER A 181 -8.89 -10.00 4.75
N GLU A 182 -8.60 -10.18 6.04
CA GLU A 182 -7.43 -10.91 6.54
C GLU A 182 -7.41 -12.38 6.10
N ASN A 183 -8.56 -13.06 6.11
CA ASN A 183 -8.64 -14.46 5.67
C ASN A 183 -8.42 -14.58 4.15
N ASN A 184 -8.93 -13.62 3.36
CA ASN A 184 -8.63 -13.56 1.92
C ASN A 184 -7.13 -13.38 1.67
N PHE A 185 -6.47 -12.49 2.41
CA PHE A 185 -5.02 -12.31 2.30
C PHE A 185 -4.23 -13.56 2.68
N LYS A 186 -4.62 -14.27 3.74
CA LYS A 186 -3.98 -15.54 4.15
C LYS A 186 -4.10 -16.61 3.06
N LEU A 187 -5.29 -16.78 2.48
CA LEU A 187 -5.51 -17.74 1.39
C LEU A 187 -4.76 -17.34 0.12
N ALA A 188 -4.77 -16.06 -0.24
CA ALA A 188 -3.99 -15.52 -1.35
C ALA A 188 -2.49 -15.78 -1.16
N ALA A 189 -1.98 -15.68 0.07
CA ALA A 189 -0.59 -15.98 0.40
C ALA A 189 -0.26 -17.47 0.31
N GLU A 190 -1.14 -18.33 0.83
CA GLU A 190 -0.98 -19.79 0.74
C GLU A 190 -0.91 -20.26 -0.72
N TRP A 191 -1.72 -19.65 -1.60
CA TRP A 191 -1.78 -20.03 -3.01
C TRP A 191 -0.58 -19.51 -3.80
N SER A 192 -0.04 -18.35 -3.41
CA SER A 192 1.21 -17.86 -3.97
C SER A 192 2.39 -18.79 -3.70
N LEU A 193 2.39 -19.53 -2.60
CA LEU A 193 3.44 -20.51 -2.27
C LEU A 193 3.31 -21.82 -3.05
N LYS A 194 2.11 -22.14 -3.58
CA LYS A 194 1.85 -23.37 -4.36
C LYS A 194 2.12 -23.21 -5.86
N LEU A 195 2.46 -22.01 -6.31
CA LEU A 195 2.73 -21.65 -7.70
C LEU A 195 4.23 -21.61 -8.05
N HIS A 196 5.11 -22.00 -7.11
CA HIS A 196 6.54 -22.23 -7.30
C HIS A 196 6.89 -23.69 -6.98
#